data_AF-A0A3A8NC50-F1
#
_entry.id   AF-A0A3A8NC50-F1
#
_cell.length_a   1.000
_cell.length_b   1.000
_cell.length_c   1.000
_cell.angle_alpha   90.00
_cell.angle_beta   90.00
_cell.angle_gamma   90.00
#
_symmetry.space_group_name_H-M   'P 1'
#
loop_
_entity.id
_entity.type
_entity.pdbx_description
1 polymer ?
#
loop_
_entity_poly.entity_id
_entity_poly.type
_entity_poly.pdbx_seq_one_letter_code
_entity_poly.pdbx_strand_id
1 'polypeptide(L)'
;MADDGHIDGAGKLRARLKRSRDYRQKGYSHIDGDGGRKSAYLDLDVIRSVLLSRGTDAQGKVARGSREHASHYIFGHGRNFHIGQSPYSNQGHHLLPEEALSPNYLGSDQLRMLQGVDYDINNGENIIFLPSRSRDSDFHKLPHHSGSHPKYTKQIARDMGAVRKSLNAALAKDKKHKLWNPPTDIRDRLMGLQEQYWDFLVGAGPIAINTFKKPLPAKKKLGKRSK
;
A
#
# COMPACT_ATOMS: atom_id res chain seq x y z
N MET A 1 29.08 36.32 -15.89
CA MET A 1 28.57 35.79 -14.61
C MET A 1 27.37 34.94 -14.96
N ALA A 2 27.40 33.65 -14.60
CA ALA A 2 26.25 32.79 -14.80
C ALA A 2 25.12 33.33 -13.91
N ASP A 3 23.91 33.40 -14.46
CA ASP A 3 22.70 33.60 -13.67
C ASP A 3 22.41 32.21 -13.07
N ASP A 4 23.03 31.92 -11.93
CA ASP A 4 22.68 30.78 -11.10
C ASP A 4 21.25 31.06 -10.63
N GLY A 5 20.29 30.57 -11.43
CA GLY A 5 18.84 30.70 -11.23
C GLY A 5 18.40 30.08 -9.91
N HIS A 6 18.80 30.73 -8.83
CA HIS A 6 18.42 30.42 -7.47
C HIS A 6 16.93 30.70 -7.37
N ILE A 7 16.20 29.61 -7.10
CA ILE A 7 14.78 29.65 -6.81
C ILE A 7 14.63 30.34 -5.45
N ASP A 8 14.39 31.64 -5.45
CA ASP A 8 13.73 32.29 -4.32
C ASP A 8 12.37 31.61 -4.13
N GLY A 9 12.22 30.88 -3.02
CA GLY A 9 10.99 30.16 -2.71
C GLY A 9 10.96 28.70 -3.15
N ALA A 10 12.06 27.95 -2.97
CA ALA A 10 11.98 26.50 -2.81
C ALA A 10 10.95 26.21 -1.70
N GLY A 11 9.69 26.00 -2.09
CA GLY A 11 8.61 25.68 -1.18
C GLY A 11 9.07 24.55 -0.28
N LYS A 12 8.74 24.62 1.02
CA LYS A 12 9.13 23.61 2.00
C LYS A 12 8.90 22.22 1.39
N LEU A 13 9.91 21.35 1.43
CA LEU A 13 9.75 19.95 1.02
C LEU A 13 8.68 19.34 1.95
N ARG A 14 7.49 19.09 1.41
CA ARG A 14 6.34 18.53 2.16
C ARG A 14 6.27 17.04 1.99
N ALA A 15 6.56 16.55 0.78
CA ALA A 15 6.43 15.13 0.50
C ALA A 15 7.53 14.32 1.19
N ARG A 16 7.16 13.14 1.70
CA ARG A 16 8.10 12.12 2.14
C ARG A 16 7.98 10.95 1.17
N LEU A 17 8.95 10.83 0.26
CA LEU A 17 8.90 9.85 -0.83
C LEU A 17 9.75 8.60 -0.57
N LYS A 18 10.49 8.58 0.53
CA LYS A 18 11.35 7.47 0.92
C LYS A 18 10.80 6.73 2.12
N ARG A 19 11.06 5.42 2.18
CA ARG A 19 10.73 4.60 3.33
C ARG A 19 11.44 5.11 4.59
N SER A 20 10.68 5.35 5.64
CA SER A 20 11.19 5.68 6.97
C SER A 20 11.21 4.46 7.89
N ARG A 21 11.85 4.55 9.07
CA ARG A 21 11.90 3.43 10.03
C ARG A 21 10.57 3.18 10.75
N ASP A 22 9.72 4.20 10.85
CA ASP A 22 8.43 4.21 11.55
C ASP A 22 7.24 3.81 10.66
N TYR A 23 7.44 3.55 9.36
CA TYR A 23 6.35 3.19 8.43
C TYR A 23 5.50 2.02 8.94
N ARG A 24 6.16 1.02 9.54
CA ARG A 24 5.49 -0.15 10.12
C ARG A 24 4.58 0.26 11.27
N GLN A 25 5.07 1.12 12.16
CA GLN A 25 4.29 1.62 13.29
C GLN A 25 3.07 2.41 12.81
N LYS A 26 3.25 3.28 11.79
CA LYS A 26 2.16 4.04 11.18
C LYS A 26 1.10 3.13 10.57
N GLY A 27 1.51 2.10 9.82
CA GLY A 27 0.62 1.07 9.29
C GLY A 27 -0.13 0.31 10.39
N TYR A 28 0.58 -0.11 11.44
CA TYR A 28 -0.03 -0.80 12.58
C TYR A 28 -1.08 0.06 13.26
N SER A 29 -0.74 1.30 13.63
CA SER A 29 -1.64 2.22 14.31
C SER A 29 -2.88 2.54 13.47
N HIS A 30 -2.74 2.68 12.16
CA HIS A 30 -3.86 2.95 11.27
C HIS A 30 -4.83 1.76 11.17
N ILE A 31 -4.32 0.53 11.02
CA ILE A 31 -5.17 -0.67 10.92
C ILE A 31 -5.80 -1.01 12.28
N ASP A 32 -5.07 -0.84 13.39
CA ASP A 32 -5.58 -1.16 14.72
C ASP A 32 -6.64 -0.16 15.20
N GLY A 33 -6.45 1.13 14.91
CA GLY A 33 -7.36 2.23 15.24
C GLY A 33 -8.60 2.34 14.35
N ASP A 34 -9.05 1.22 13.77
CA ASP A 34 -10.23 1.12 12.90
C ASP A 34 -10.19 2.01 11.64
N GLY A 35 -9.04 2.12 10.98
CA GLY A 35 -8.92 2.75 9.65
C GLY A 35 -9.67 2.04 8.51
N GLY A 36 -10.70 1.24 8.81
CA GLY A 36 -11.50 0.46 7.85
C GLY A 36 -10.80 -0.80 7.30
N ARG A 37 -9.59 -1.10 7.78
CA ARG A 37 -8.69 -2.10 7.19
C ARG A 37 -8.52 -3.37 8.01
N LYS A 38 -8.98 -3.36 9.26
CA LYS A 38 -8.84 -4.49 10.19
C LYS A 38 -9.58 -5.73 9.68
N SER A 39 -10.69 -5.55 8.97
CA SER A 39 -11.54 -6.62 8.42
C SER A 39 -10.77 -7.65 7.57
N ALA A 40 -9.74 -7.23 6.83
CA ALA A 40 -8.86 -8.12 6.07
C ALA A 40 -8.14 -9.17 6.94
N TYR A 41 -8.10 -8.97 8.26
CA TYR A 41 -7.40 -9.82 9.22
C TYR A 41 -8.34 -10.50 10.24
N LEU A 42 -9.66 -10.42 10.07
CA LEU A 42 -10.65 -10.82 11.09
C LEU A 42 -11.47 -12.07 10.74
N ASP A 43 -11.22 -12.72 9.59
CA ASP A 43 -11.99 -13.91 9.20
C ASP A 43 -11.58 -15.14 10.04
N LEU A 44 -12.27 -15.30 11.17
CA LEU A 44 -12.02 -16.39 12.11
C LEU A 44 -12.30 -17.76 11.49
N ASP A 45 -13.26 -17.89 10.57
CA ASP A 45 -13.59 -19.20 10.01
C ASP A 45 -12.53 -19.66 9.00
N VAL A 46 -11.99 -18.73 8.20
CA VAL A 46 -10.79 -18.99 7.39
C VAL A 46 -9.61 -19.39 8.28
N ILE A 47 -9.30 -18.61 9.31
CA ILE A 47 -8.17 -18.89 10.21
C ILE A 47 -8.32 -20.26 10.85
N ARG A 48 -9.52 -20.60 11.37
CA ARG A 48 -9.80 -21.93 11.96
C ARG A 48 -9.58 -23.06 10.98
N SER A 49 -10.06 -22.92 9.75
CA SER A 49 -9.87 -23.92 8.69
C SER A 49 -8.38 -24.17 8.42
N VAL A 50 -7.57 -23.11 8.37
CA VAL A 50 -6.12 -23.23 8.22
C VAL A 50 -5.47 -23.92 9.43
N LEU A 51 -5.86 -23.58 10.66
CA LEU A 51 -5.32 -24.22 11.87
C LEU A 51 -5.63 -25.72 11.92
N LEU A 52 -6.87 -26.08 11.59
CA LEU A 52 -7.34 -27.47 11.59
C LEU A 52 -6.61 -28.29 10.53
N SER A 53 -6.57 -27.80 9.28
CA SER A 53 -5.91 -28.47 8.15
C SER A 53 -4.41 -28.68 8.38
N ARG A 54 -3.76 -27.78 9.12
CA ARG A 54 -2.30 -27.82 9.32
C ARG A 54 -1.80 -28.63 10.48
N GLY A 55 -2.67 -29.16 11.34
CA GLY A 55 -2.14 -29.77 12.55
C GLY A 55 -1.80 -28.77 13.66
N THR A 56 -2.08 -27.46 13.50
CA THR A 56 -1.50 -26.45 14.39
C THR A 56 -2.08 -26.54 15.80
N ASP A 57 -1.22 -26.82 16.77
CA ASP A 57 -1.60 -26.88 18.18
C ASP A 57 -1.81 -25.49 18.76
N ALA A 58 -2.76 -25.40 19.69
CA ALA A 58 -2.98 -24.18 20.47
C ALA A 58 -2.07 -24.18 21.70
N GLN A 59 -1.82 -23.00 22.25
CA GLN A 59 -1.08 -22.86 23.51
C GLN A 59 -2.01 -23.04 24.72
N GLY A 60 -1.48 -23.63 25.79
CA GLY A 60 -2.20 -23.78 27.06
C GLY A 60 -3.40 -24.72 26.96
N LYS A 61 -4.52 -24.32 27.56
CA LYS A 61 -5.77 -25.13 27.61
C LYS A 61 -6.73 -24.84 26.45
N VAL A 62 -6.32 -24.04 25.47
CA VAL A 62 -7.16 -23.67 24.33
C VAL A 62 -7.36 -24.87 23.42
N ALA A 63 -8.61 -25.15 23.03
CA ALA A 63 -8.89 -26.26 22.12
C ALA A 63 -8.38 -25.94 20.69
N ARG A 64 -7.71 -26.91 20.06
CA ARG A 64 -7.20 -26.78 18.69
C ARG A 64 -8.32 -26.44 17.70
N GLY A 65 -8.13 -25.35 16.94
CA GLY A 65 -9.07 -24.91 15.89
C GLY A 65 -10.36 -24.27 16.41
N SER A 66 -10.44 -24.04 17.73
CA SER A 66 -11.51 -23.26 18.33
C SER A 66 -11.47 -21.79 17.87
N ARG A 67 -12.57 -21.06 18.10
CA ARG A 67 -12.61 -19.61 17.83
C ARG A 67 -11.58 -18.85 18.67
N GLU A 68 -11.33 -19.30 19.90
CA GLU A 68 -10.29 -18.75 20.75
C GLU A 68 -8.90 -18.97 20.14
N HIS A 69 -8.57 -20.19 19.67
CA HIS A 69 -7.29 -20.44 18.99
C HIS A 69 -7.13 -19.53 17.76
N ALA A 70 -8.18 -19.37 16.95
CA ALA A 70 -8.13 -18.48 15.79
C ALA A 70 -8.01 -17.00 16.14
N SER A 71 -8.58 -16.56 17.27
CA SER A 71 -8.43 -15.19 17.75
C SER A 71 -6.96 -14.82 18.00
N HIS A 72 -6.08 -15.80 18.22
CA HIS A 72 -4.64 -15.54 18.39
C HIS A 72 -3.93 -15.14 17.09
N TYR A 73 -4.61 -15.18 15.94
CA TYR A 73 -4.05 -14.81 14.64
C TYR A 73 -4.62 -13.50 14.09
N ILE A 74 -5.58 -12.88 14.78
CA ILE A 74 -6.18 -11.64 14.31
C ILE A 74 -5.26 -10.44 14.57
N PHE A 75 -5.49 -9.35 13.85
CA PHE A 75 -4.73 -8.12 14.01
C PHE A 75 -4.86 -7.54 15.43
N GLY A 76 -3.73 -7.14 16.02
CA GLY A 76 -3.68 -6.52 17.35
C GLY A 76 -3.70 -7.49 18.53
N HIS A 77 -4.16 -8.74 18.38
CA HIS A 77 -4.08 -9.74 19.45
C HIS A 77 -2.62 -9.98 19.85
N GLY A 78 -2.28 -9.86 21.14
CA GLY A 78 -0.91 -10.10 21.62
C GLY A 78 0.19 -9.28 20.91
N ARG A 79 -0.16 -8.15 20.28
CA ARG A 79 0.71 -7.34 19.38
C ARG A 79 1.00 -7.99 18.01
N ASN A 80 0.12 -8.85 17.52
CA ASN A 80 0.16 -9.35 16.15
C ASN A 80 0.31 -8.23 15.13
N PHE A 81 1.24 -8.41 14.18
CA PHE A 81 1.62 -7.45 13.16
C PHE A 81 2.27 -6.15 13.66
N HIS A 82 2.40 -5.95 14.97
CA HIS A 82 3.21 -4.84 15.49
C HIS A 82 4.70 -5.08 15.19
N ILE A 83 5.16 -6.33 15.33
CA ILE A 83 6.49 -6.80 14.95
C ILE A 83 6.41 -7.82 13.79
N GLY A 84 7.48 -7.94 13.00
CA GLY A 84 7.52 -8.76 11.78
C GLY A 84 7.56 -10.29 12.00
N GLN A 85 7.10 -10.76 13.17
CA GLN A 85 7.25 -12.14 13.64
C GLN A 85 5.94 -12.79 14.10
N SER A 86 4.97 -12.02 14.62
CA SER A 86 3.69 -12.53 15.14
C SER A 86 2.53 -12.02 14.29
N PRO A 87 1.48 -12.82 14.04
CA PRO A 87 1.28 -14.22 14.47
C PRO A 87 2.09 -15.23 13.64
N TYR A 88 2.65 -14.75 12.53
CA TYR A 88 3.62 -15.43 11.69
C TYR A 88 4.61 -14.39 11.16
N SER A 89 5.69 -14.82 10.51
CA SER A 89 6.63 -13.88 9.89
C SER A 89 5.93 -13.04 8.82
N ASN A 90 5.99 -11.72 8.96
CA ASN A 90 5.27 -10.79 8.11
C ASN A 90 6.06 -9.50 7.86
N GLN A 91 5.73 -8.81 6.79
CA GLN A 91 6.37 -7.56 6.36
C GLN A 91 5.31 -6.48 6.14
N GLY A 92 5.61 -5.27 6.62
CA GLY A 92 4.87 -4.10 6.18
C GLY A 92 5.25 -3.82 4.73
N HIS A 93 4.26 -3.73 3.86
CA HIS A 93 4.44 -3.52 2.43
C HIS A 93 3.75 -2.22 2.03
N HIS A 94 4.46 -1.38 1.29
CA HIS A 94 3.93 -0.14 0.73
C HIS A 94 3.07 -0.43 -0.50
N LEU A 95 1.77 -0.11 -0.42
CA LEU A 95 0.83 -0.25 -1.53
C LEU A 95 1.32 0.52 -2.76
N LEU A 96 1.77 1.76 -2.57
CA LEU A 96 2.58 2.52 -3.52
C LEU A 96 4.05 2.48 -3.06
N PRO A 97 4.90 1.65 -3.66
CA PRO A 97 6.28 1.43 -3.22
C PRO A 97 7.18 2.61 -3.60
N GLU A 98 8.24 2.82 -2.82
CA GLU A 98 9.24 3.89 -3.04
C GLU A 98 9.80 3.85 -4.46
N GLU A 99 10.02 2.65 -5.01
CA GLU A 99 10.54 2.47 -6.35
C GLU A 99 9.62 3.08 -7.41
N ALA A 100 8.30 3.09 -7.23
CA ALA A 100 7.37 3.73 -8.17
C ALA A 100 7.41 5.27 -8.12
N LEU A 101 7.92 5.83 -7.02
CA LEU A 101 8.14 7.27 -6.79
C LEU A 101 9.61 7.67 -6.97
N SER A 102 10.36 6.90 -7.76
CA SER A 102 11.80 7.09 -7.98
C SER A 102 12.12 7.62 -9.39
N PRO A 103 13.38 8.02 -9.66
CA PRO A 103 13.83 8.45 -10.99
C PRO A 103 13.64 7.41 -12.11
N ASN A 104 13.41 6.14 -11.76
CA ASN A 104 13.11 5.09 -12.75
C ASN A 104 11.75 5.26 -13.43
N TYR A 105 10.81 6.00 -12.82
CA TYR A 105 9.44 6.16 -13.32
C TYR A 105 8.93 7.60 -13.35
N LEU A 106 9.62 8.53 -12.68
CA LEU A 106 9.33 9.95 -12.68
C LEU A 106 10.57 10.74 -13.10
N GLY A 107 10.40 11.69 -14.02
CA GLY A 107 11.49 12.58 -14.42
C GLY A 107 11.89 13.54 -13.29
N SER A 108 13.10 14.11 -13.36
CA SER A 108 13.64 15.01 -12.33
C SER A 108 12.71 16.18 -12.00
N ASP A 109 12.10 16.79 -13.01
CA ASP A 109 11.13 17.88 -12.83
C ASP A 109 9.83 17.44 -12.16
N GLN A 110 9.36 16.23 -12.48
CA GLN A 110 8.18 15.64 -11.84
C GLN A 110 8.45 15.33 -10.38
N LEU A 111 9.62 14.75 -10.07
CA LEU A 111 10.05 14.49 -8.69
C LEU A 111 10.20 15.77 -7.90
N ARG A 112 10.83 16.80 -8.50
CA ARG A 112 10.90 18.14 -7.90
C ARG A 112 9.49 18.62 -7.57
N MET A 113 8.59 18.72 -8.54
CA MET A 113 7.22 19.19 -8.29
C MET A 113 6.48 18.35 -7.23
N LEU A 114 6.66 17.03 -7.25
CA LEU A 114 6.06 16.12 -6.29
C LEU A 114 6.54 16.37 -4.85
N GLN A 115 7.78 16.84 -4.63
CA GLN A 115 8.29 17.17 -3.29
C GLN A 115 7.44 18.26 -2.59
N GLY A 116 6.65 19.02 -3.34
CA GLY A 116 5.79 20.09 -2.83
C GLY A 116 4.42 19.62 -2.38
N VAL A 117 4.06 18.38 -2.73
CA VAL A 117 2.77 17.79 -2.41
C VAL A 117 2.82 17.29 -0.97
N ASP A 118 1.76 17.53 -0.20
CA ASP A 118 1.65 17.04 1.18
C ASP A 118 1.27 15.56 1.21
N TYR A 119 2.22 14.72 0.82
CA TYR A 119 2.07 13.27 0.72
C TYR A 119 3.23 12.57 1.40
N ASP A 120 2.93 11.70 2.36
CA ASP A 120 3.92 10.85 3.05
C ASP A 120 3.73 9.41 2.58
N ILE A 121 4.67 8.83 1.83
CA ILE A 121 4.63 7.41 1.43
C ILE A 121 4.53 6.47 2.63
N ASN A 122 4.95 6.91 3.83
CA ASN A 122 4.91 6.13 5.05
C ASN A 122 3.61 6.29 5.84
N ASN A 123 2.62 7.03 5.32
CA ASN A 123 1.30 7.13 5.94
C ASN A 123 0.70 5.72 6.13
N GLY A 124 -0.08 5.53 7.20
CA GLY A 124 -0.63 4.22 7.53
C GLY A 124 -1.57 3.65 6.46
N GLU A 125 -2.24 4.51 5.70
CA GLU A 125 -3.08 4.13 4.56
C GLU A 125 -2.26 3.60 3.36
N ASN A 126 -0.95 3.78 3.33
CA ASN A 126 -0.12 3.17 2.30
C ASN A 126 0.42 1.80 2.70
N ILE A 127 0.12 1.30 3.90
CA ILE A 127 0.74 0.09 4.44
C ILE A 127 -0.28 -1.04 4.54
N ILE A 128 0.13 -2.22 4.06
CA ILE A 128 -0.53 -3.50 4.30
C ILE A 128 0.47 -4.49 4.89
N PHE A 129 0.05 -5.31 5.85
CA PHE A 129 0.90 -6.35 6.41
C PHE A 129 0.69 -7.65 5.65
N LEU A 130 1.75 -8.10 4.99
CA LEU A 130 1.74 -9.32 4.17
C LEU A 130 2.58 -10.40 4.84
N PRO A 131 2.14 -11.66 4.83
CA PRO A 131 3.00 -12.78 5.23
C PRO A 131 4.30 -12.81 4.42
N SER A 132 5.40 -13.23 5.07
CA SER A 132 6.69 -13.41 4.41
C SER A 132 6.77 -14.73 3.64
N ARG A 133 5.87 -15.69 3.93
CA ARG A 133 5.89 -17.05 3.38
C ARG A 133 4.55 -17.37 2.75
N SER A 134 4.57 -18.08 1.62
CA SER A 134 3.34 -18.46 0.90
C SER A 134 2.34 -19.24 1.75
N ARG A 135 2.80 -20.13 2.64
CA ARG A 135 1.89 -20.86 3.52
C ARG A 135 1.14 -19.89 4.46
N ASP A 136 1.75 -18.81 4.91
CA ASP A 136 1.11 -17.95 5.91
C ASP A 136 0.03 -17.05 5.27
N SER A 137 0.01 -16.92 3.94
CA SER A 137 -1.06 -16.25 3.16
C SER A 137 -2.44 -16.85 3.37
N ASP A 138 -2.54 -18.14 3.70
CA ASP A 138 -3.83 -18.81 3.82
C ASP A 138 -4.68 -18.30 4.99
N PHE A 139 -4.02 -17.78 6.05
CA PHE A 139 -4.68 -17.33 7.28
C PHE A 139 -5.57 -16.11 7.06
N HIS A 140 -5.15 -15.17 6.21
CA HIS A 140 -5.87 -13.92 5.96
C HIS A 140 -6.23 -13.73 4.48
N LYS A 141 -5.98 -14.75 3.65
CA LYS A 141 -6.17 -14.70 2.19
C LYS A 141 -5.49 -13.48 1.55
N LEU A 142 -4.31 -13.12 2.04
CA LEU A 142 -3.53 -12.01 1.50
C LEU A 142 -2.34 -12.51 0.69
N PRO A 143 -1.84 -11.71 -0.28
CA PRO A 143 -0.59 -12.00 -0.94
C PRO A 143 0.57 -12.16 0.06
N HIS A 144 1.60 -12.92 -0.29
CA HIS A 144 2.85 -12.92 0.46
C HIS A 144 3.89 -12.04 -0.22
N HIS A 145 4.76 -11.45 0.61
CA HIS A 145 5.87 -10.62 0.17
C HIS A 145 7.20 -11.34 0.44
N SER A 146 7.88 -11.75 -0.63
CA SER A 146 9.19 -12.40 -0.56
C SER A 146 10.19 -11.70 -1.49
N GLY A 147 10.99 -10.79 -0.92
CA GLY A 147 12.04 -10.10 -1.66
C GLY A 147 11.49 -9.06 -2.65
N SER A 148 12.17 -8.92 -3.79
CA SER A 148 11.84 -7.90 -4.78
C SER A 148 10.59 -8.22 -5.60
N HIS A 149 9.92 -7.18 -6.08
CA HIS A 149 8.60 -7.23 -6.69
C HIS A 149 8.46 -6.27 -7.90
N PRO A 150 9.39 -6.34 -8.88
CA PRO A 150 9.45 -5.38 -9.99
C PRO A 150 8.22 -5.39 -10.90
N LYS A 151 7.49 -6.52 -11.03
CA LYS A 151 6.26 -6.57 -11.83
C LYS A 151 5.15 -5.76 -11.17
N TYR A 152 5.02 -5.88 -9.84
CA TYR A 152 4.10 -5.09 -9.03
C TYR A 152 4.43 -3.59 -9.13
N THR A 153 5.70 -3.22 -8.91
CA THR A 153 6.17 -1.84 -9.07
C THR A 153 5.87 -1.28 -10.45
N LYS A 154 6.14 -2.03 -11.53
CA LYS A 154 5.83 -1.61 -12.91
C LYS A 154 4.34 -1.40 -13.14
N GLN A 155 3.49 -2.23 -12.56
CA GLN A 155 2.04 -2.08 -12.67
C GLN A 155 1.57 -0.79 -11.99
N ILE A 156 2.05 -0.50 -10.77
CA ILE A 156 1.75 0.76 -10.08
C ILE A 156 2.26 1.95 -10.85
N ALA A 157 3.50 1.90 -11.31
CA ALA A 157 4.07 2.96 -12.11
C ALA A 157 3.22 3.21 -13.37
N ARG A 158 2.67 2.19 -14.03
CA ARG A 158 1.72 2.40 -15.13
C ARG A 158 0.46 3.13 -14.67
N ASP A 159 -0.14 2.70 -13.57
CA ASP A 159 -1.37 3.27 -13.02
C ASP A 159 -1.20 4.70 -12.48
N MET A 160 0.03 5.11 -12.15
CA MET A 160 0.40 6.51 -11.90
C MET A 160 0.37 7.41 -13.15
N GLY A 161 -0.13 6.95 -14.28
CA GLY A 161 -0.22 7.73 -15.53
C GLY A 161 -0.98 9.05 -15.36
N ALA A 162 -2.06 9.05 -14.59
CA ALA A 162 -2.82 10.28 -14.30
C ALA A 162 -2.00 11.27 -13.46
N VAL A 163 -1.25 10.78 -12.46
CA VAL A 163 -0.34 11.60 -11.64
C VAL A 163 0.72 12.25 -12.54
N ARG A 164 1.40 11.48 -13.40
CA ARG A 164 2.38 12.01 -14.36
C ARG A 164 1.78 13.07 -15.28
N LYS A 165 0.57 12.82 -15.79
CA LYS A 165 -0.12 13.79 -16.68
C LYS A 165 -0.40 15.10 -15.95
N SER A 166 -0.89 15.06 -14.71
CA SER A 166 -1.13 16.25 -13.90
C SER A 166 0.17 17.00 -13.58
N LEU A 167 1.25 16.29 -13.23
CA LEU A 167 2.56 16.89 -13.01
C LEU A 167 3.09 17.57 -14.29
N ASN A 168 3.01 16.90 -15.44
CA ASN A 168 3.43 17.49 -16.72
C ASN A 168 2.61 18.73 -17.10
N ALA A 169 1.30 18.72 -16.83
CA ALA A 169 0.44 19.87 -17.11
C ALA A 169 0.78 21.09 -16.24
N ALA A 170 1.19 20.87 -14.99
CA ALA A 170 1.69 21.94 -14.13
C ALA A 170 3.10 22.41 -14.55
N LEU A 171 4.01 21.48 -14.87
CA LEU A 171 5.35 21.82 -15.37
C LEU A 171 5.31 22.65 -16.66
N ALA A 172 4.38 22.37 -17.58
CA ALA A 172 4.20 23.16 -18.80
C ALA A 172 3.80 24.63 -18.53
N LYS A 173 3.20 24.90 -17.36
CA LYS A 173 2.85 26.25 -16.88
C LYS A 173 3.97 26.88 -16.05
N ASP A 174 4.87 26.07 -15.50
CA ASP A 174 6.05 26.47 -14.72
C ASP A 174 7.27 26.79 -15.61
N LYS A 175 7.07 27.62 -16.65
CA LYS A 175 8.06 27.86 -17.73
C LYS A 175 9.40 28.49 -17.29
N LYS A 176 9.56 28.87 -16.03
CA LYS A 176 10.80 29.47 -15.52
C LYS A 176 11.27 28.91 -14.17
N HIS A 177 10.59 27.89 -13.63
CA HIS A 177 10.85 27.36 -12.27
C HIS A 177 10.83 28.42 -11.16
N LYS A 178 10.21 29.58 -11.44
CA LYS A 178 10.21 30.75 -10.57
C LYS A 178 9.16 30.68 -9.46
N LEU A 179 8.13 29.84 -9.63
CA LEU A 179 7.06 29.73 -8.65
C LEU A 179 6.68 28.26 -8.44
N TRP A 180 6.85 27.83 -7.20
CA TRP A 180 6.44 26.51 -6.75
C TRP A 180 4.92 26.41 -6.64
N ASN A 181 4.28 25.65 -7.55
CA ASN A 181 2.83 25.46 -7.57
C ASN A 181 2.44 24.02 -7.96
N PRO A 182 2.66 23.02 -7.08
CA PRO A 182 2.26 21.65 -7.35
C PRO A 182 0.73 21.57 -7.51
N PRO A 183 0.21 20.73 -8.43
CA PRO A 183 -1.23 20.57 -8.57
C PRO A 183 -1.85 20.06 -7.26
N THR A 184 -2.93 20.70 -6.82
CA THR A 184 -3.59 20.41 -5.54
C THR A 184 -4.21 19.02 -5.50
N ASP A 185 -4.56 18.46 -6.66
CA ASP A 185 -5.20 17.14 -6.80
C ASP A 185 -4.21 15.95 -6.77
N ILE A 186 -2.89 16.20 -6.77
CA ILE A 186 -1.90 15.09 -6.78
C ILE A 186 -1.99 14.26 -5.50
N ARG A 187 -2.16 14.90 -4.34
CA ARG A 187 -2.31 14.21 -3.06
C ARG A 187 -3.48 13.23 -3.12
N ASP A 188 -4.65 13.71 -3.52
CA ASP A 188 -5.87 12.90 -3.53
C ASP A 188 -5.78 11.76 -4.56
N ARG A 189 -5.11 11.98 -5.68
CA ARG A 189 -4.82 10.91 -6.66
C ARG A 189 -3.91 9.83 -6.09
N LEU A 190 -2.88 10.21 -5.33
CA LEU A 190 -1.99 9.24 -4.69
C LEU A 190 -2.75 8.47 -3.61
N MET A 191 -3.47 9.16 -2.73
CA MET A 191 -4.29 8.52 -1.69
C MET A 191 -5.33 7.56 -2.29
N GLY A 192 -6.04 7.98 -3.34
CA GLY A 192 -7.02 7.13 -4.03
C GLY A 192 -6.39 5.95 -4.78
N LEU A 193 -5.12 6.05 -5.21
CA LEU A 193 -4.39 4.90 -5.74
C LEU A 193 -4.00 3.92 -4.62
N GLN A 194 -3.58 4.39 -3.45
CA GLN A 194 -3.32 3.52 -2.29
C GLN A 194 -4.58 2.73 -1.93
N GLU A 195 -5.72 3.40 -1.84
CA GLU A 195 -7.02 2.78 -1.55
C GLU A 195 -7.40 1.71 -2.58
N GLN A 196 -7.30 2.02 -3.88
CA GLN A 196 -7.54 1.02 -4.92
C GLN A 196 -6.61 -0.20 -4.81
N TYR A 197 -5.34 0.01 -4.51
CA TYR A 197 -4.38 -1.08 -4.38
C TYR A 197 -4.59 -1.90 -3.11
N TRP A 198 -5.11 -1.30 -2.04
CA TRP A 198 -5.61 -2.05 -0.89
C TRP A 198 -6.66 -3.06 -1.34
N ASP A 199 -7.72 -2.60 -2.01
CA ASP A 199 -8.82 -3.46 -2.46
C ASP A 199 -8.34 -4.52 -3.45
N PHE A 200 -7.47 -4.16 -4.39
CA PHE A 200 -6.94 -5.11 -5.35
C PHE A 200 -6.09 -6.19 -4.70
N LEU A 201 -5.25 -5.85 -3.71
CA LEU A 201 -4.43 -6.85 -3.03
C LEU A 201 -5.25 -7.75 -2.11
N VAL A 202 -6.23 -7.20 -1.38
CA VAL A 202 -7.17 -8.00 -0.57
C VAL A 202 -7.96 -8.95 -1.47
N GLY A 203 -8.46 -8.46 -2.61
CA GLY A 203 -9.21 -9.30 -3.57
C GLY A 203 -8.35 -10.30 -4.35
N ALA A 204 -7.03 -10.11 -4.44
CA ALA A 204 -6.14 -11.00 -5.17
C ALA A 204 -5.91 -12.35 -4.47
N GLY A 205 -6.12 -12.42 -3.16
CA GLY A 205 -5.98 -13.68 -2.44
C GLY A 205 -4.52 -14.10 -2.18
N PRO A 206 -4.30 -15.38 -1.82
CA PRO A 206 -2.99 -15.92 -1.48
C PRO A 206 -2.10 -16.15 -2.72
N ILE A 207 -1.46 -15.09 -3.21
CA ILE A 207 -0.49 -15.13 -4.32
C ILE A 207 0.87 -14.53 -3.89
N ALA A 208 1.92 -14.74 -4.69
CA ALA A 208 3.12 -13.93 -4.53
C ALA A 208 2.82 -12.50 -5.01
N ILE A 209 3.21 -11.47 -4.27
CA ILE A 209 2.91 -10.09 -4.67
C ILE A 209 3.48 -9.73 -6.06
N ASN A 210 4.65 -10.28 -6.40
CA ASN A 210 5.25 -10.06 -7.71
C ASN A 210 4.50 -10.77 -8.86
N THR A 211 3.52 -11.62 -8.57
CA THR A 211 2.62 -12.23 -9.56
C THR A 211 1.26 -11.56 -9.61
N PHE A 212 1.05 -10.49 -8.84
CA PHE A 212 -0.18 -9.70 -8.86
C PHE A 212 -0.53 -9.26 -10.28
N LYS A 213 -1.81 -9.41 -10.62
CA LYS A 213 -2.42 -8.88 -11.84
C LYS A 213 -3.60 -8.02 -11.43
N LYS A 214 -3.58 -6.76 -11.87
CA LYS A 214 -4.69 -5.84 -11.65
C LYS A 214 -5.98 -6.45 -12.22
N PRO A 215 -7.08 -6.52 -11.43
CA PRO A 215 -8.37 -6.96 -11.93
C PRO A 215 -8.82 -6.10 -13.11
N LEU A 216 -9.45 -6.73 -14.12
CA LEU A 216 -10.05 -5.99 -15.21
C LEU A 216 -11.21 -5.15 -14.66
N PRO A 217 -11.44 -3.93 -15.19
CA PRO A 217 -12.61 -3.14 -14.83
C PRO A 217 -13.86 -3.99 -15.04
N ALA A 218 -14.73 -4.06 -14.03
CA ALA A 218 -16.01 -4.73 -14.18
C ALA A 218 -16.73 -4.13 -15.41
N LYS A 219 -17.10 -4.96 -16.38
CA LYS A 219 -17.93 -4.52 -17.51
C LYS A 219 -19.21 -3.94 -16.91
N LYS A 220 -19.43 -2.62 -17.04
CA LYS A 220 -20.72 -2.01 -16.69
C LYS A 220 -21.79 -2.80 -17.43
N LYS A 221 -22.67 -3.49 -16.69
CA LYS A 221 -23.90 -4.05 -17.27
C LYS A 221 -24.64 -2.85 -17.87
N LEU A 222 -24.68 -2.76 -19.20
CA LEU A 222 -25.57 -1.85 -19.92
C LEU A 222 -26.98 -2.20 -19.44
N GLY A 223 -27.53 -1.37 -18.55
CA GLY A 223 -28.91 -1.49 -18.11
C GLY A 223 -29.79 -1.50 -19.35
N LYS A 224 -30.59 -2.56 -19.50
CA LYS A 224 -31.65 -2.59 -20.50
C LYS A 224 -32.51 -1.34 -20.26
N ARG A 225 -32.50 -0.42 -21.22
CA ARG A 225 -33.57 0.57 -21.34
C ARG A 225 -34.84 -0.22 -21.64
N SER A 226 -35.76 -0.27 -20.69
CA SER A 226 -37.14 -0.64 -20.95
C SER A 226 -37.69 0.34 -21.99
N LYS A 227 -38.20 -0.20 -23.10
CA LYS A 227 -39.06 0.52 -24.03
C LYS A 227 -40.46 0.60 -23.44
#